data_AF-A0A8X6LZM5-F1
#
_entry.id   AF-A0A8X6LZM5-F1
#
_cell.length_a   1.000
_cell.length_b   1.000
_cell.length_c   1.000
_cell.angle_alpha   90.00
_cell.angle_beta   90.00
_cell.angle_gamma   90.00
#
_symmetry.space_group_name_H-M   'P 1'
#
loop_
_entity.id
_entity.type
_entity.pdbx_description
1 polymer ?
#
loop_
_entity_poly.entity_id
_entity_poly.type
_entity_poly.pdbx_seq_one_letter_code
_entity_poly.pdbx_strand_id
1 'polypeptide(L)'
;AAKHKLKAKLMMERETLDDNMSAMSLDVANHGKIMDVKELEQAIDGLKAADIKAVAGRVMKAKPAMASLGRLHATPHVDELLYILQFVIRKYK
;
A
#
# COMPACT_ATOMS: atom_id res chain seq x y z
N ALA A 1 6.62 -14.47 -2.13
CA ALA A 1 5.32 -14.36 -2.83
C ALA A 1 4.88 -12.91 -3.06
N ALA A 2 4.56 -12.12 -2.02
CA ALA A 2 4.03 -10.75 -2.18
C ALA A 2 4.96 -9.79 -2.95
N LYS A 3 6.29 -9.87 -2.73
CA LYS A 3 7.28 -9.06 -3.45
C LYS A 3 7.27 -9.31 -4.97
N HIS A 4 7.26 -10.57 -5.39
CA HIS A 4 7.21 -10.92 -6.82
C HIS A 4 5.92 -10.45 -7.47
N LYS A 5 4.79 -10.53 -6.76
CA LYS A 5 3.50 -10.01 -7.25
C LYS A 5 3.54 -8.50 -7.45
N LEU A 6 4.17 -7.76 -6.53
CA LEU A 6 4.36 -6.31 -6.64
C LEU A 6 5.24 -5.95 -7.84
N LYS A 7 6.38 -6.63 -8.01
CA LYS A 7 7.27 -6.41 -9.16
C LYS A 7 6.57 -6.68 -10.49
N ALA A 8 5.89 -7.82 -10.61
CA ALA A 8 5.16 -8.17 -11.82
C ALA A 8 4.11 -7.12 -12.18
N LYS A 9 3.34 -6.64 -11.19
CA LYS A 9 2.34 -5.60 -11.40
C LYS A 9 2.96 -4.30 -11.92
N LEU A 10 4.05 -3.83 -11.29
CA LEU A 10 4.72 -2.58 -11.69
C LEU A 10 5.34 -2.66 -13.09
N MET A 11 5.83 -3.84 -13.49
CA MET A 11 6.34 -4.05 -14.84
C MET A 11 5.22 -4.08 -15.88
N MET A 12 4.10 -4.75 -15.56
CA MET A 12 2.92 -4.81 -16.43
C MET A 12 2.30 -3.43 -16.65
N GLU A 13 2.24 -2.59 -15.61
CA GLU A 13 1.78 -1.19 -15.70
C GLU A 13 2.72 -0.30 -16.53
N ARG A 14 3.88 -0.79 -16.97
CA ARG A 14 4.85 -0.04 -17.80
C ARG A 14 5.05 -0.65 -19.19
N GLU A 15 4.18 -1.56 -19.61
CA GLU A 15 4.29 -2.24 -20.91
C GLU A 15 3.95 -1.35 -22.11
N THR A 16 3.02 -0.40 -21.94
CA THR A 16 2.63 0.52 -23.02
C THR A 16 3.41 1.84 -22.95
N LEU A 17 3.58 2.49 -24.10
CA LEU A 17 4.29 3.77 -24.20
C LEU A 17 3.59 4.86 -23.37
N ASP A 18 2.25 4.88 -23.40
CA ASP A 18 1.43 5.87 -22.69
C ASP A 18 1.48 5.68 -21.18
N ASP A 19 1.44 4.44 -20.70
CA ASP A 19 1.54 4.15 -19.27
C ASP A 19 2.95 4.46 -18.74
N ASN A 20 3.97 4.14 -19.53
CA ASN A 20 5.36 4.44 -19.17
C ASN A 20 5.61 5.96 -19.10
N MET A 21 5.09 6.73 -20.06
CA MET A 21 5.20 8.19 -20.05
C MET A 21 4.44 8.81 -18.86
N SER A 22 3.27 8.26 -18.52
CA SER A 22 2.51 8.67 -17.35
C SER A 22 3.25 8.39 -16.04
N ALA A 23 3.86 7.21 -15.93
CA ALA A 23 4.68 6.85 -14.77
C ALA A 23 5.90 7.76 -14.63
N MET A 24 6.62 8.06 -15.72
CA MET A 24 7.74 9.00 -15.72
C MET A 24 7.32 10.41 -15.32
N SER A 25 6.15 10.86 -15.81
CA SER A 25 5.61 12.18 -15.45
C SER A 25 5.26 12.27 -13.97
N LEU A 26 4.69 11.20 -13.40
CA LEU A 26 4.39 11.10 -11.98
C LEU A 26 5.66 11.09 -11.12
N ASP A 27 6.70 10.37 -11.56
CA ASP A 27 8.00 10.30 -10.88
C ASP A 27 8.65 11.69 -10.82
N VAL A 28 8.67 12.42 -11.94
CA VAL A 28 9.19 13.80 -11.99
C VAL A 28 8.37 14.74 -11.11
N ALA A 29 7.04 14.64 -11.13
CA ALA A 29 6.17 15.50 -10.34
C ALA A 29 6.36 15.32 -8.82
N ASN A 30 6.51 14.07 -8.36
CA ASN A 30 6.60 13.76 -6.93
C ASN A 30 8.03 13.77 -6.38
N HIS A 31 9.02 13.44 -7.20
CA HIS A 31 10.40 13.21 -6.76
C HIS A 31 11.43 14.08 -7.48
N GLY A 32 11.03 14.86 -8.49
CA GLY A 32 11.93 15.72 -9.28
C GLY A 32 12.88 14.96 -10.20
N LYS A 33 12.74 13.63 -10.29
CA LYS A 33 13.58 12.76 -11.11
C LYS A 33 12.79 11.53 -11.57
N ILE A 34 13.18 10.97 -12.70
CA ILE A 34 12.68 9.67 -13.16
C ILE A 34 13.37 8.60 -12.32
N MET A 35 12.60 7.68 -11.73
CA MET A 35 13.16 6.58 -10.94
C MET A 35 13.66 5.47 -11.87
N ASP A 36 14.88 4.97 -11.61
CA ASP A 36 15.39 3.81 -12.32
C ASP A 36 14.63 2.55 -11.87
N VAL A 37 14.22 1.74 -12.86
CA VAL A 37 13.52 0.48 -12.65
C VAL A 37 14.36 -0.46 -11.81
N LYS A 38 15.69 -0.49 -12.02
CA LYS A 38 16.57 -1.38 -11.27
C LYS A 38 16.70 -0.97 -9.80
N GLU A 39 16.78 0.32 -9.52
CA GLU A 39 16.77 0.84 -8.15
C GLU A 39 15.46 0.48 -7.43
N LEU A 40 14.32 0.60 -8.12
CA LEU A 40 13.01 0.23 -7.58
C LEU A 40 12.92 -1.27 -7.28
N GLU A 41 13.42 -2.12 -8.18
CA GLU A 41 13.45 -3.56 -7.96
C GLU A 41 14.32 -3.98 -6.77
N GLN A 42 15.50 -3.37 -6.65
CA GLN A 42 16.42 -3.61 -5.53
C GLN A 42 15.80 -3.14 -4.21
N ALA A 43 15.11 -2.00 -4.21
CA ALA A 43 14.40 -1.51 -3.04
C ALA A 43 13.29 -2.48 -2.59
N ILE A 44 12.52 -3.05 -3.52
CA ILE A 44 11.48 -4.04 -3.21
C ILE A 44 12.09 -5.33 -2.66
N ASP A 45 13.20 -5.79 -3.22
CA ASP A 45 13.90 -6.98 -2.71
C ASP A 45 14.50 -6.76 -1.33
N GLY A 46 14.99 -5.55 -1.05
CA GLY A 46 15.57 -5.17 0.23
C GLY A 46 14.58 -5.16 1.41
N LEU A 47 13.26 -5.10 1.16
CA LEU A 47 12.24 -5.02 2.21
C LEU A 47 12.29 -6.21 3.18
N LYS A 48 12.44 -5.96 4.48
CA LYS A 48 12.43 -6.99 5.51
C LYS A 48 11.05 -7.09 6.16
N ALA A 49 10.80 -8.23 6.83
CA ALA A 49 9.59 -8.40 7.62
C ALA A 49 9.44 -7.34 8.73
N ALA A 50 10.56 -6.87 9.28
CA ALA A 50 10.60 -5.79 10.26
C ALA A 50 10.06 -4.46 9.70
N ASP A 51 10.40 -4.12 8.46
CA ASP A 51 9.94 -2.89 7.80
C ASP A 51 8.43 -2.94 7.57
N ILE A 52 7.93 -4.10 7.12
CA ILE A 52 6.49 -4.36 6.95
C ILE A 52 5.77 -4.21 8.29
N LYS A 53 6.31 -4.79 9.37
CA LYS A 53 5.72 -4.69 10.72
C LYS A 53 5.71 -3.25 11.23
N ALA A 54 6.78 -2.49 10.99
CA ALA A 54 6.89 -1.09 11.39
C ALA A 54 5.85 -0.22 10.65
N VAL A 55 5.73 -0.38 9.33
CA VAL A 55 4.75 0.36 8.53
C VAL A 55 3.33 -0.03 8.89
N ALA A 56 3.02 -1.32 9.00
CA ALA A 56 1.72 -1.80 9.43
C ALA A 56 1.32 -1.23 10.80
N GLY A 57 2.26 -1.21 11.75
CA GLY A 57 2.05 -0.62 13.07
C GLY A 57 1.80 0.90 13.04
N ARG A 58 2.35 1.63 12.07
CA ARG A 58 2.05 3.06 11.88
C ARG A 58 0.68 3.26 11.25
N VAL A 59 0.35 2.51 10.20
CA VAL A 59 -0.93 2.60 9.49
C VAL A 59 -2.09 2.27 10.42
N MET A 60 -1.96 1.23 11.25
CA MET A 60 -3.01 0.81 12.19
C MET A 60 -3.23 1.79 13.36
N LYS A 61 -2.29 2.70 13.62
CA LYS A 61 -2.44 3.75 14.65
C LYS A 61 -3.08 5.03 14.10
N ALA A 62 -3.17 5.17 12.79
CA ALA A 62 -3.80 6.33 12.17
C ALA A 62 -5.32 6.31 12.39
N LYS A 63 -5.95 7.50 12.40
CA LYS A 63 -7.41 7.61 12.50
C LYS A 63 -8.05 6.96 11.26
N PRO A 64 -8.91 5.93 11.41
CA PRO A 64 -9.52 5.29 10.26
C PRO A 64 -10.54 6.22 9.59
N ALA A 65 -10.67 6.08 8.29
CA ALA A 65 -11.76 6.65 7.51
C ALA A 65 -12.57 5.50 6.91
N MET A 66 -13.89 5.54 7.07
CA MET A 66 -14.81 4.55 6.49
C MET A 66 -15.82 5.28 5.61
N ALA A 67 -16.03 4.75 4.41
CA ALA A 67 -17.10 5.15 3.52
C ALA A 67 -17.95 3.92 3.21
N SER A 68 -19.28 4.07 3.27
CA SER A 68 -20.23 3.00 2.98
C SER A 68 -21.42 3.58 2.20
N LEU A 69 -21.90 2.87 1.19
CA LEU A 69 -22.99 3.32 0.31
C LEU A 69 -24.06 2.23 0.20
N GLY A 70 -25.35 2.60 0.22
CA GLY A 70 -26.49 1.70 0.05
C GLY A 70 -27.30 1.46 1.33
N ARG A 71 -27.71 0.21 1.58
CA ARG A 71 -28.47 -0.18 2.78
C ARG A 71 -27.51 -0.39 3.96
N LEU A 72 -27.43 0.58 4.86
CA LEU A 72 -26.42 0.62 5.94
C LEU A 72 -26.89 0.00 7.27
N HIS A 73 -28.01 -0.73 7.28
CA HIS A 73 -28.61 -1.27 8.52
C HIS A 73 -27.71 -2.25 9.29
N ALA A 74 -26.70 -2.84 8.63
CA ALA A 74 -25.74 -3.75 9.24
C ALA A 74 -24.30 -3.21 9.17
N THR A 75 -24.10 -1.94 8.83
CA THR A 75 -22.76 -1.36 8.75
C THR A 75 -22.29 -0.99 10.17
N PRO A 76 -21.20 -1.60 10.66
CA PRO A 76 -20.69 -1.31 12.00
C PRO A 76 -20.15 0.11 12.06
N HIS A 77 -20.21 0.73 13.24
CA HIS A 77 -19.63 2.05 13.44
C HIS A 77 -18.11 1.99 13.35
N VAL A 78 -17.49 3.11 12.95
CA VAL A 78 -16.03 3.21 12.79
C VAL A 78 -15.29 2.89 14.09
N ASP A 79 -15.87 3.27 15.23
CA ASP A 79 -15.30 3.00 16.55
C ASP A 79 -15.32 1.49 16.89
N GLU A 80 -16.37 0.77 16.47
CA GLU A 80 -16.47 -0.68 16.64
C GLU A 80 -15.44 -1.41 15.79
N LEU A 81 -15.21 -0.95 14.56
CA LEU A 81 -14.14 -1.47 13.69
C LEU A 81 -12.75 -1.25 14.31
N LEU A 82 -12.53 -0.10 14.94
CA LEU A 82 -11.27 0.20 15.62
C LEU A 82 -11.03 -0.78 16.77
N TYR A 83 -12.07 -1.09 17.54
CA TYR A 83 -12.00 -2.09 18.62
C TYR A 83 -11.68 -3.48 18.08
N ILE A 84 -12.34 -3.92 17.01
CA ILE A 84 -12.07 -5.21 16.36
C ILE A 84 -10.64 -5.28 15.82
N LEU A 85 -10.17 -4.23 15.15
CA LEU A 85 -8.80 -4.13 14.64
C LEU A 85 -7.77 -4.24 15.77
N GLN A 86 -7.98 -3.52 16.87
CA GLN A 86 -7.09 -3.61 18.05
C GLN A 86 -7.11 -5.00 18.70
N PHE A 87 -8.28 -5.64 18.77
CA PHE A 87 -8.42 -6.99 19.30
C PHE A 87 -7.66 -8.02 18.46
N VAL A 88 -7.81 -7.97 17.14
CA VAL A 88 -7.06 -8.83 16.20
C VAL A 88 -5.55 -8.61 16.37
N ILE A 89 -5.10 -7.36 16.46
CA ILE A 89 -3.67 -7.05 16.65
C ILE A 89 -3.12 -7.64 17.96
N ARG A 90 -3.88 -7.60 19.06
CA ARG A 90 -3.47 -8.23 20.33
C ARG A 90 -3.40 -9.75 20.23
N LYS A 91 -4.26 -10.38 19.45
CA LYS A 91 -4.32 -11.85 19.30
C LYS A 91 -3.17 -12.41 18.45
N TYR A 92 -2.64 -11.64 17.50
CA TYR A 92 -1.54 -12.03 16.61
C TYR A 92 -0.20 -11.33 16.96
N LYS A 93 -0.11 -10.75 18.15
CA LYS A 93 1.13 -10.21 18.72
C LYS A 93 1.93 -11.30 19.42
#